data_AF-A0A5J4PIV6-F1
#
_entry.id   AF-A0A5J4PIV6-F1
#
_cell.length_a   1.000
_cell.length_b   1.000
_cell.length_c   1.000
_cell.angle_alpha   90.00
_cell.angle_beta   90.00
_cell.angle_gamma   90.00
#
_symmetry.space_group_name_H-M   'P 1'
#
loop_
_entity.id
_entity.type
_entity.pdbx_description
1 polymer ?
#
loop_
_entity_poly.entity_id
_entity_poly.type
_entity_poly.pdbx_seq_one_letter_code
_entity_poly.pdbx_strand_id
1 'polypeptide(L)' 'GEYPWRKEITNVPDKISALNDGIKAYADANGFAYIDYYAVMHDTDRAMIKEYGYDGVHPNAKGYQVMEEVAKRVIDEVIK' A
#
# COMPACT_ATOMS: atom_id res chain seq x y z
N GLY A 1 -7.44 -0.84 11.08
CA GLY A 1 -6.03 -1.23 11.31
C GLY A 1 -5.42 -0.50 12.50
N GLU A 2 -4.64 -1.19 13.33
CA GLU A 2 -3.86 -0.64 14.44
C GLU A 2 -2.46 -1.26 14.46
N TYR A 3 -1.53 -0.71 15.25
CA TYR A 3 -0.19 -1.27 15.44
C TYR A 3 -0.04 -1.85 16.85
N PRO A 4 -0.12 -3.18 17.03
CA PRO A 4 -0.06 -3.83 18.35
C PRO A 4 1.20 -3.51 19.15
N TRP A 5 2.33 -3.27 18.47
CA TRP A 5 3.62 -2.93 19.09
C TRP A 5 3.78 -1.45 19.43
N ARG A 6 2.86 -0.57 18.99
CA ARG A 6 2.97 0.88 19.16
C ARG A 6 1.60 1.56 19.25
N LYS A 7 0.86 1.23 20.31
CA LYS A 7 -0.54 1.60 20.52
C LYS A 7 -0.79 3.10 20.68
N GLU A 8 0.25 3.90 20.96
CA GLU A 8 0.12 5.36 21.00
C GLU A 8 -0.15 5.97 19.61
N ILE A 9 0.11 5.21 18.53
CA ILE A 9 -0.27 5.62 17.18
C ILE A 9 -1.73 5.25 16.95
N THR A 10 -2.58 6.27 16.98
CA THR A 10 -4.01 6.16 16.68
C THR A 10 -4.32 6.55 15.23
N ASN A 11 -5.50 6.17 14.74
CA ASN A 11 -6.00 6.50 13.39
C ASN A 11 -5.02 6.08 12.28
N VAL A 12 -4.37 4.93 12.42
CA VAL A 12 -3.38 4.42 11.47
C VAL A 12 -3.90 4.42 10.02
N PRO A 13 -5.10 3.91 9.70
CA PRO A 13 -5.56 3.84 8.31
C PRO A 13 -5.75 5.22 7.69
N ASP A 14 -6.25 6.19 8.44
CA ASP A 14 -6.45 7.55 7.94
C ASP A 14 -5.13 8.28 7.70
N LYS A 15 -4.14 8.05 8.55
CA LYS A 15 -2.77 8.58 8.35
C LYS A 15 -2.14 8.00 7.08
N ILE A 16 -2.31 6.70 6.82
CA ILE A 16 -1.82 6.05 5.60
C ILE A 16 -2.55 6.60 4.37
N SER A 17 -3.87 6.72 4.43
CA SER A 17 -4.68 7.27 3.33
C SER A 17 -4.26 8.68 2.96
N ALA A 18 -4.17 9.57 3.96
CA ALA A 18 -3.80 10.96 3.72
C ALA A 18 -2.39 11.09 3.12
N LEU A 19 -1.46 10.23 3.54
CA LEU A 19 -0.13 10.18 2.96
C LEU A 19 -0.17 9.69 1.50
N ASN A 20 -0.89 8.60 1.23
CA ASN A 20 -1.02 8.04 -0.11
C ASN A 20 -1.69 9.04 -1.08
N ASP A 21 -2.73 9.73 -0.62
CA ASP A 21 -3.40 10.79 -1.40
C ASP A 21 -2.42 11.92 -1.75
N GLY A 22 -1.57 12.32 -0.79
CA GLY A 22 -0.51 13.31 -1.02
C GLY A 22 0.56 12.84 -2.02
N ILE A 23 1.02 11.60 -1.90
CA ILE A 23 2.00 11.00 -2.84
C ILE A 23 1.40 10.91 -4.24
N LYS A 24 0.15 10.45 -4.36
CA LYS A 24 -0.56 10.34 -5.63
C LYS A 24 -0.72 11.72 -6.27
N ALA A 25 -1.21 12.71 -5.53
CA ALA A 25 -1.36 14.07 -6.04
C ALA A 25 -0.03 14.67 -6.51
N TYR A 26 1.07 14.41 -5.79
CA TYR A 26 2.40 14.83 -6.20
C TYR A 26 2.86 14.12 -7.48
N ALA A 27 2.66 12.81 -7.59
CA ALA A 27 2.99 12.05 -8.79
C ALA A 27 2.23 12.57 -10.02
N ASP A 28 0.92 12.77 -9.88
CA ASP A 28 0.05 13.31 -10.93
C ASP A 28 0.51 14.71 -11.39
N ALA A 29 0.87 15.59 -10.45
CA ALA A 29 1.32 16.95 -10.75
C ALA A 29 2.68 17.01 -11.48
N ASN A 30 3.52 15.99 -11.33
CA ASN A 30 4.88 15.96 -11.88
C ASN A 30 5.04 14.95 -13.04
N GLY A 31 3.96 14.29 -13.45
CA GLY A 31 4.00 13.30 -14.53
C GLY A 31 4.72 11.99 -14.16
N PHE A 32 4.77 11.66 -12.86
CA PHE A 32 5.27 10.37 -12.40
C PHE A 32 4.14 9.33 -12.39
N ALA A 33 4.46 8.09 -12.74
CA ALA A 33 3.54 6.98 -12.53
C ALA A 33 3.40 6.68 -11.02
N TYR A 34 2.20 6.28 -10.62
CA TYR A 34 1.86 5.95 -9.23
C TYR A 34 1.40 4.49 -9.15
N ILE A 35 1.95 3.74 -8.19
CA ILE A 35 1.57 2.34 -7.94
C ILE A 35 0.77 2.30 -6.63
N ASP A 36 -0.52 1.96 -6.74
CA ASP A 36 -1.42 1.87 -5.59
C ASP A 36 -1.40 0.48 -4.96
N TYR A 37 -0.34 0.17 -4.20
CA TYR A 37 -0.31 -1.08 -3.42
C TYR A 37 -1.38 -1.12 -2.35
N TYR A 38 -1.78 0.03 -1.81
CA TYR A 38 -2.72 0.09 -0.70
C TYR A 38 -4.05 -0.56 -1.11
N ALA A 39 -4.60 -0.19 -2.27
CA ALA A 39 -5.87 -0.71 -2.77
C ALA A 39 -5.94 -2.25 -2.91
N VAL A 40 -4.81 -2.93 -3.10
CA VAL A 40 -4.76 -4.39 -3.28
C VAL A 40 -4.24 -5.14 -2.05
N MET A 41 -3.67 -4.45 -1.06
CA MET A 41 -3.03 -5.06 0.11
C MET A 41 -3.87 -4.98 1.38
N HIS A 42 -4.91 -4.14 1.43
CA HIS A 42 -5.75 -3.99 2.62
C HIS A 42 -7.11 -4.70 2.53
N ASP A 43 -7.64 -5.10 3.69
CA ASP A 43 -8.98 -5.65 3.86
C ASP A 43 -10.04 -4.55 4.08
N THR A 44 -11.26 -4.94 4.44
CA THR A 44 -12.37 -4.01 4.74
C THR A 44 -12.12 -3.13 5.96
N ASP A 45 -11.27 -3.58 6.90
CA ASP A 45 -10.87 -2.82 8.09
C ASP A 45 -9.65 -1.93 7.84
N ARG A 46 -9.24 -1.84 6.56
CA ARG A 46 -8.11 -1.05 6.08
C ARG A 46 -6.81 -1.47 6.78
N ALA A 47 -6.73 -2.73 7.19
CA ALA A 47 -5.54 -3.39 7.69
C ALA A 47 -4.96 -4.29 6.59
N MET A 48 -3.68 -4.67 6.68
CA MET A 48 -3.11 -5.63 5.72
C MET A 48 -3.91 -6.93 5.75
N ILE A 49 -4.28 -7.44 4.57
CA ILE A 49 -4.92 -8.74 4.42
C ILE A 49 -4.09 -9.80 5.13
N LYS A 50 -4.73 -10.58 6.01
CA LYS A 50 -4.05 -11.51 6.92
C LYS A 50 -3.15 -12.52 6.21
N GLU A 51 -3.52 -12.96 5.01
CA GLU A 51 -2.74 -13.90 4.22
C GLU A 51 -1.47 -13.27 3.61
N TYR A 52 -1.35 -11.95 3.59
CA TYR A 52 -0.27 -11.22 2.91
C TYR A 52 0.87 -10.81 3.85
N GLY A 53 0.77 -11.03 5.15
CA GLY A 53 1.81 -10.72 6.12
C GLY A 53 1.61 -11.45 7.44
N TYR A 54 2.56 -11.29 8.37
CA TYR A 54 2.50 -11.95 9.69
C TYR A 54 2.19 -10.98 10.84
N ASP A 55 2.56 -9.72 10.68
CA ASP A 55 2.45 -8.68 11.70
C ASP A 55 1.50 -7.54 11.30
N GLY A 56 0.89 -7.65 10.11
CA GLY A 56 -0.02 -6.63 9.58
C GLY A 56 0.67 -5.42 8.94
N VAL A 57 2.00 -5.43 8.79
CA VAL A 57 2.77 -4.34 8.15
C VAL A 57 3.77 -4.85 7.12
N HIS A 58 4.50 -5.93 7.40
CA HIS A 58 5.50 -6.46 6.48
C HIS A 58 4.91 -7.57 5.59
N PRO A 59 4.97 -7.43 4.25
CA PRO A 59 4.49 -8.46 3.35
C PRO A 59 5.28 -9.77 3.50
N ASN A 60 4.58 -10.90 3.38
CA ASN A 60 5.17 -12.22 3.18
C ASN A 60 5.28 -12.54 1.68
N ALA A 61 5.68 -13.77 1.33
CA ALA A 61 5.83 -14.19 -0.06
C ALA A 61 4.56 -13.98 -0.91
N LYS A 62 3.37 -14.26 -0.36
CA LYS A 62 2.10 -14.04 -1.07
C LYS A 62 1.78 -12.56 -1.25
N GLY A 63 2.04 -11.75 -0.23
CA GLY A 63 1.91 -10.29 -0.33
C GLY A 63 2.84 -9.70 -1.40
N TYR A 64 4.09 -10.16 -1.46
CA TYR A 64 5.03 -9.74 -2.49
C TYR A 64 4.61 -10.16 -3.90
N GLN A 65 4.00 -11.34 -4.09
CA GLN A 65 3.45 -11.74 -5.39
C GLN A 65 2.39 -10.76 -5.88
N VAL A 66 1.45 -10.36 -5.01
CA VAL A 66 0.42 -9.37 -5.36
C VAL A 66 1.04 -8.01 -5.67
N MET A 67 2.02 -7.57 -4.89
CA MET A 67 2.75 -6.32 -5.18
C MET A 67 3.49 -6.39 -6.51
N GLU A 68 4.15 -7.51 -6.83
CA GLU A 68 4.86 -7.72 -8.09
C GLU A 68 3.94 -7.59 -9.30
N GLU A 69 2.75 -8.21 -9.27
CA GLU A 69 1.78 -8.14 -10.38
C GLU A 69 1.37 -6.70 -10.69
N VAL A 70 1.05 -5.91 -9.64
CA VAL A 70 0.63 -4.51 -9.81
C VAL A 70 1.81 -3.64 -10.25
N ALA A 71 2.98 -3.84 -9.67
CA ALA A 71 4.19 -3.10 -10.03
C ALA A 71 4.57 -3.33 -11.49
N LYS A 72 4.62 -4.61 -11.90
CA LYS A 72 5.00 -5.01 -13.24
C LYS A 72 4.07 -4.40 -14.28
N ARG A 73 2.77 -4.40 -14.04
CA ARG A 73 1.80 -3.76 -14.94
C ARG A 73 2.12 -2.29 -15.18
N VAL A 74 2.34 -1.51 -14.11
CA VAL A 74 2.64 -0.07 -14.24
C VAL A 74 3.99 0.15 -14.91
N ILE A 75 5.00 -0.66 -14.57
CA ILE A 75 6.33 -0.58 -15.18
C ILE A 75 6.26 -0.85 -16.69
N ASP A 76 5.55 -1.89 -17.11
CA ASP A 76 5.38 -2.23 -18.53
C ASP A 76 4.57 -1.15 -19.30
N GLU A 77 3.70 -0.39 -18.62
CA GLU A 77 2.97 0.74 -19.22
C GLU A 77 3.87 1.99 -19.41
N VAL A 78 4.83 2.19 -18.50
CA VAL A 78 5.74 3.35 -18.49
C VAL A 78 6.97 3.13 -19.37
N ILE A 79 7.58 1.96 -19.30
CA ILE A 79 8.78 1.59 -20.05
C ILE A 79 8.35 0.94 -21.36
N LYS A 80 8.58 1.64 -22.47
CA LYS A 80 8.36 1.15 -23.84
C LYS A 80 9.69 0.90 -24.55
#